data_AF-C8W0K6-F1
#
_entry.id   AF-C8W0K6-F1
#
_cell.length_a   1.000
_cell.length_b   1.000
_cell.length_c   1.000
_cell.angle_alpha   90.00
_cell.angle_beta   90.00
_cell.angle_gamma   90.00
#
_symmetry.space_group_name_H-M   'P 1'
#
loop_
_entity.id
_entity.type
_entity.pdbx_description
1 polymer ?
#
loop_
_entity_poly.entity_id
_entity_poly.type
_entity_poly.pdbx_seq_one_letter_code
_entity_poly.pdbx_strand_id
1 'polypeptide(L)'
;MINNIGHLETPSLPDKTKKYTVVHFFAGIGGGALGMQKSMVEYRGLLGKFETIVGIDCDREACQDFEMITGVPAACIDLFSRKDYIAYHGHEPPLGWQEATAEDIRNATRGIYPSVIFMSPPCKGFSGLLPEKTSKTEKYQALNRLTIRGLELIFELSNTPIWVTPVLSESKELTLT
;
A
#
# COMPACT_ATOMS: atom_id res chain seq x y z
N MET A 1 39.18 -37.33 12.51
CA MET A 1 38.85 -35.90 12.72
C MET A 1 37.92 -35.47 11.61
N ILE A 2 36.95 -34.63 11.99
CA ILE A 2 35.65 -34.37 11.36
C ILE A 2 35.82 -33.85 9.92
N ASN A 3 35.21 -34.53 8.94
CA ASN A 3 35.01 -34.04 7.57
C ASN A 3 33.63 -33.40 7.45
N ASN A 4 33.53 -32.43 6.53
CA ASN A 4 32.32 -31.92 5.89
C ASN A 4 31.39 -31.02 6.73
N ILE A 5 31.67 -29.72 6.70
CA ILE A 5 30.62 -28.69 6.83
C ILE A 5 30.15 -28.43 5.40
N GLY A 6 29.10 -29.14 4.99
CA GLY A 6 28.46 -28.91 3.70
C GLY A 6 28.01 -27.46 3.60
N HIS A 7 28.34 -26.82 2.48
CA HIS A 7 27.70 -25.59 2.06
C HIS A 7 26.18 -25.84 2.04
N LEU A 8 25.45 -25.16 2.92
CA LEU A 8 23.99 -25.11 2.85
C LEU A 8 23.65 -24.35 1.57
N GLU A 9 23.40 -25.10 0.50
CA GLU A 9 22.79 -24.56 -0.70
C GLU A 9 21.47 -23.90 -0.30
N THR A 10 21.35 -22.60 -0.57
CA THR A 10 20.06 -21.91 -0.50
C THR A 10 19.11 -22.65 -1.44
N PRO A 11 17.94 -23.14 -0.97
CA PRO A 11 17.01 -23.85 -1.83
C PRO A 11 16.69 -22.97 -3.04
N SER A 12 16.89 -23.51 -4.24
CA SER A 12 16.44 -22.84 -5.45
C SER A 12 14.93 -22.63 -5.35
N LEU A 13 14.49 -21.39 -5.63
CA LEU A 13 13.07 -21.08 -5.64
C LEU A 13 12.37 -21.95 -6.70
N PRO A 14 11.18 -22.51 -6.43
CA PRO A 14 10.43 -23.27 -7.42
C PRO A 14 10.18 -22.45 -8.70
N ASP A 15 10.18 -23.14 -9.85
CA ASP A 15 10.15 -22.60 -11.23
C ASP A 15 9.05 -21.56 -11.53
N LYS A 16 8.00 -21.48 -10.69
CA LYS A 16 6.89 -20.53 -10.83
C LYS A 16 6.74 -19.67 -9.58
N THR A 17 7.51 -18.58 -9.52
CA THR A 17 7.31 -17.53 -8.52
C THR A 17 6.48 -16.38 -9.11
N LYS A 18 5.35 -16.04 -8.48
CA LYS A 18 4.53 -14.87 -8.82
C LYS A 18 4.71 -13.78 -7.78
N LYS A 19 5.08 -12.59 -8.24
CA LYS A 19 5.09 -11.36 -7.44
C LYS A 19 3.74 -10.64 -7.58
N TYR A 20 3.22 -10.15 -6.45
CA TYR A 20 2.05 -9.29 -6.39
C TYR A 20 2.48 -7.93 -5.85
N THR A 21 2.36 -6.89 -6.66
CA THR A 21 2.68 -5.52 -6.22
C THR A 21 1.65 -5.04 -5.21
N VAL A 22 2.11 -4.43 -4.10
CA VAL A 22 1.24 -3.93 -3.05
C VAL A 22 1.54 -2.48 -2.69
N VAL A 23 0.49 -1.66 -2.62
CA VAL A 23 0.51 -0.32 -2.03
C VAL A 23 -0.11 -0.36 -0.64
N HIS A 24 0.44 0.40 0.30
CA HIS A 24 -0.04 0.48 1.68
C HIS A 24 -0.59 1.87 1.96
N PHE A 25 -1.89 1.99 2.21
CA PHE A 25 -2.54 3.23 2.67
C PHE A 25 -2.62 3.26 4.19
N PHE A 26 -2.41 4.44 4.77
CA PHE A 26 -2.33 4.62 6.24
C PHE A 26 -1.23 3.73 6.82
N ALA A 27 -0.07 3.75 6.16
CA ALA A 27 0.98 2.76 6.32
C ALA A 27 1.66 2.80 7.70
N GLY A 28 1.57 3.94 8.40
CA GLY A 28 2.35 4.22 9.60
C GLY A 28 3.82 3.89 9.38
N ILE A 29 4.46 3.32 10.41
CA ILE A 29 5.86 2.90 10.37
C ILE A 29 6.12 1.63 9.52
N GLY A 30 5.11 1.07 8.85
CA GLY A 30 5.31 -0.03 7.89
C GLY A 30 5.23 -1.45 8.45
N GLY A 31 4.62 -1.67 9.62
CA GLY A 31 4.45 -3.02 10.18
C GLY A 31 3.69 -3.99 9.25
N GLY A 32 2.62 -3.53 8.61
CA GLY A 32 1.86 -4.31 7.62
C GLY A 32 2.69 -4.63 6.36
N ALA A 33 3.45 -3.63 5.86
CA ALA A 33 4.35 -3.79 4.73
C ALA A 33 5.46 -4.80 5.00
N LEU A 34 6.12 -4.71 6.16
CA LEU A 34 7.15 -5.65 6.57
C LEU A 34 6.61 -7.08 6.69
N GLY A 35 5.40 -7.24 7.24
CA GLY A 35 4.72 -8.53 7.30
C GLY A 35 4.47 -9.13 5.91
N MET A 36 3.94 -8.33 4.98
CA MET A 36 3.71 -8.77 3.60
C MET A 36 5.00 -9.08 2.85
N GLN A 37 6.05 -8.27 2.99
CA GLN A 37 7.36 -8.52 2.37
C GLN A 37 8.03 -9.80 2.86
N LYS A 38 7.81 -10.17 4.12
CA LYS A 38 8.29 -11.44 4.70
C LYS A 38 7.41 -12.63 4.33
N SER A 39 6.20 -12.40 3.83
CA SER A 39 5.27 -13.47 3.52
C SER A 39 5.59 -14.14 2.18
N MET A 40 5.58 -15.46 2.20
CA MET A 40 5.84 -16.31 1.05
C MET A 40 4.98 -17.56 1.20
N VAL A 41 4.11 -17.82 0.23
CA VAL A 41 3.11 -18.89 0.32
C VAL A 41 3.13 -19.70 -0.98
N GLU A 42 3.18 -21.02 -0.85
CA GLU A 42 3.04 -21.93 -1.99
C GLU A 42 1.62 -22.49 -2.04
N TYR A 43 1.00 -22.44 -3.21
CA TYR A 43 -0.29 -23.08 -3.47
C TYR A 43 -0.27 -23.75 -4.83
N ARG A 44 -0.44 -25.08 -4.85
CA ARG A 44 -0.45 -25.90 -6.07
C ARG A 44 0.79 -25.70 -6.95
N GLY A 45 1.98 -25.61 -6.35
CA GLY A 45 3.25 -25.41 -7.06
C GLY A 45 3.48 -23.98 -7.56
N LEU A 46 2.62 -23.02 -7.23
CA LEU A 46 2.84 -21.59 -7.45
C LEU A 46 3.32 -20.95 -6.16
N LEU A 47 4.50 -20.36 -6.17
CA LEU A 47 5.03 -19.59 -5.03
C LEU A 47 4.63 -18.12 -5.18
N GLY A 48 3.77 -17.63 -4.30
CA GLY A 48 3.36 -16.23 -4.23
C GLY A 48 4.20 -15.44 -3.22
N LYS A 49 4.58 -14.21 -3.59
CA LYS A 49 5.16 -13.21 -2.69
C LYS A 49 4.68 -11.80 -3.01
N PHE A 50 4.69 -10.92 -2.03
CA PHE A 50 4.37 -9.50 -2.25
C PHE A 50 5.62 -8.67 -2.53
N GLU A 51 5.44 -7.63 -3.32
CA GLU A 51 6.44 -6.60 -3.59
C GLU A 51 5.82 -5.25 -3.22
N THR A 52 6.19 -4.72 -2.06
CA THR A 52 5.73 -3.39 -1.63
C THR A 52 6.33 -2.33 -2.56
N ILE A 53 5.48 -1.50 -3.15
CA ILE A 53 5.92 -0.47 -4.10
C ILE A 53 6.00 0.92 -3.46
N VAL A 54 5.08 1.23 -2.54
CA VAL A 54 5.07 2.50 -1.78
C VAL A 54 4.18 2.36 -0.54
N GLY A 55 4.56 3.03 0.54
CA GLY A 55 3.68 3.32 1.69
C GLY A 55 3.16 4.74 1.62
N ILE A 56 1.91 4.98 1.99
CA ILE A 56 1.28 6.31 2.00
C ILE A 56 0.80 6.61 3.41
N ASP A 57 1.28 7.72 3.96
CA ASP A 57 0.87 8.23 5.28
C ASP A 57 1.00 9.75 5.32
N CYS A 58 0.34 10.42 6.26
CA CYS A 58 0.42 11.87 6.42
C CYS A 58 1.50 12.29 7.44
N ASP A 59 1.91 11.37 8.30
CA ASP A 59 2.94 11.61 9.31
C ASP A 59 4.34 11.43 8.69
N ARG A 60 5.11 12.53 8.68
CA ARG A 60 6.46 12.57 8.11
C ARG A 60 7.43 11.66 8.85
N GLU A 61 7.35 11.57 10.17
CA GLU A 61 8.22 10.70 10.98
C GLU A 61 7.85 9.24 10.71
N ALA A 62 6.55 8.92 10.64
CA ALA A 62 6.10 7.58 10.28
C ALA A 62 6.56 7.17 8.87
N CYS A 63 6.55 8.10 7.90
CA CYS A 63 7.08 7.86 6.56
C CYS A 63 8.59 7.57 6.57
N GLN A 64 9.36 8.32 7.36
CA GLN A 64 10.80 8.08 7.51
C GLN A 64 11.09 6.71 8.13
N ASP A 65 10.33 6.34 9.17
CA ASP A 65 10.41 5.03 9.79
C ASP A 65 9.99 3.92 8.84
N PHE A 66 8.94 4.13 8.03
CA PHE A 66 8.53 3.19 6.99
C PHE A 66 9.67 2.91 6.02
N GLU A 67 10.32 3.96 5.49
CA GLU A 67 11.44 3.82 4.57
C GLU A 67 12.62 3.08 5.21
N MET A 68 12.95 3.44 6.46
CA MET A 68 14.02 2.80 7.22
C MET A 68 13.74 1.32 7.49
N ILE A 69 12.51 0.96 7.90
CA ILE A 69 12.13 -0.39 8.31
C ILE A 69 11.93 -1.32 7.10
N THR A 70 11.32 -0.80 6.03
CA THR A 70 10.89 -1.61 4.88
C THR A 70 11.89 -1.59 3.72
N GLY A 71 12.73 -0.54 3.64
CA GLY A 71 13.60 -0.26 2.50
C GLY A 71 12.86 0.22 1.24
N VAL A 72 11.57 0.51 1.34
CA VAL A 72 10.70 0.94 0.24
C VAL A 72 10.28 2.40 0.45
N PRO A 73 10.17 3.22 -0.61
CA PRO A 73 9.75 4.62 -0.48
C PRO A 73 8.39 4.79 0.22
N ALA A 74 8.25 5.92 0.91
CA ALA A 74 6.99 6.41 1.44
C ALA A 74 6.59 7.74 0.76
N ALA A 75 5.29 7.91 0.51
CA ALA A 75 4.72 9.17 0.06
C ALA A 75 3.99 9.82 1.24
N CYS A 76 4.53 10.96 1.69
CA CYS A 76 3.95 11.76 2.77
C CYS A 76 2.76 12.56 2.23
N ILE A 77 1.57 11.96 2.21
CA ILE A 77 0.34 12.51 1.64
C ILE A 77 -0.77 12.45 2.69
N ASP A 78 -1.40 13.59 2.93
CA ASP A 78 -2.62 13.64 3.72
C ASP A 78 -3.84 13.23 2.89
N LEU A 79 -4.46 12.12 3.28
CA LEU A 79 -5.60 11.53 2.57
C LEU A 79 -6.94 12.14 2.99
N PHE A 80 -6.98 13.09 3.93
CA PHE A 80 -8.22 13.77 4.27
C PHE A 80 -8.80 14.56 3.08
N SER A 81 -10.14 14.61 3.00
CA SER A 81 -10.81 15.73 2.33
C SER A 81 -10.61 17.01 3.15
N ARG A 82 -10.60 18.20 2.54
CA ARG A 82 -10.47 19.48 3.25
C ARG A 82 -11.54 19.62 4.33
N LYS A 83 -12.76 19.18 4.03
CA LYS A 83 -13.88 19.16 4.98
C LYS A 83 -13.55 18.29 6.20
N ASP A 84 -13.06 17.07 5.97
CA ASP A 84 -12.75 16.13 7.04
C ASP A 84 -11.51 16.55 7.84
N TYR A 85 -10.54 17.17 7.19
CA TYR A 85 -9.40 17.79 7.86
C TYR A 85 -9.89 18.82 8.88
N ILE A 86 -10.73 19.77 8.47
CA ILE A 86 -11.26 20.82 9.36
C ILE A 86 -12.12 20.21 10.46
N ALA A 87 -12.97 19.23 10.15
CA ALA A 87 -13.79 18.55 11.13
C ALA A 87 -12.96 17.81 12.20
N TYR A 88 -11.82 17.22 11.82
CA TYR A 88 -10.95 16.49 12.73
C TYR A 88 -10.03 17.41 13.56
N HIS A 89 -9.40 18.39 12.89
CA HIS A 89 -8.38 19.28 13.47
C HIS A 89 -8.97 20.53 14.12
N GLY A 90 -10.16 20.98 13.69
CA GLY A 90 -10.82 22.19 14.20
C GLY A 90 -10.28 23.50 13.63
N HIS A 91 -9.42 23.45 12.61
CA HIS A 91 -8.85 24.60 11.94
C HIS A 91 -8.61 24.31 10.45
N GLU A 92 -8.37 25.37 9.68
CA GLU A 92 -8.00 25.26 8.26
C GLU A 92 -6.62 24.60 8.10
N PRO A 93 -6.40 23.83 7.01
CA PRO A 93 -5.09 23.25 6.74
C PRO A 93 -4.06 24.33 6.44
N PRO A 94 -2.77 24.06 6.67
CA PRO A 94 -1.70 25.04 6.47
C PRO A 94 -1.57 25.45 5.00
N LEU A 95 -0.92 26.60 4.78
CA LEU A 95 -0.62 27.07 3.43
C LEU A 95 0.18 26.02 2.65
N GLY A 96 -0.27 25.69 1.44
CA GLY A 96 0.37 24.70 0.57
C GLY A 96 -0.15 23.27 0.76
N TRP A 97 -0.99 23.01 1.77
CA TRP A 97 -1.74 21.76 1.83
C TRP A 97 -2.74 21.68 0.66
N GLN A 98 -2.84 20.49 0.07
CA GLN A 98 -3.79 20.20 -1.00
C GLN A 98 -4.50 18.90 -0.67
N GLU A 99 -5.77 18.84 -1.04
CA GLU A 99 -6.54 17.61 -0.94
C GLU A 99 -5.96 16.58 -1.92
N ALA A 100 -5.60 15.41 -1.42
CA ALA A 100 -5.02 14.35 -2.25
C ALA A 100 -5.96 13.96 -3.38
N THR A 101 -5.40 13.65 -4.55
CA THR A 101 -6.11 13.23 -5.75
C THR A 101 -5.62 11.86 -6.21
N ALA A 102 -6.37 11.23 -7.12
CA ALA A 102 -5.92 9.98 -7.76
C ALA A 102 -4.57 10.14 -8.49
N GLU A 103 -4.24 11.33 -8.97
CA GLU A 103 -2.96 11.59 -9.63
C GLU A 103 -1.80 11.62 -8.63
N ASP A 104 -2.02 12.10 -7.41
CA ASP A 104 -1.02 12.01 -6.34
C ASP A 104 -0.71 10.55 -6.00
N ILE A 105 -1.74 9.69 -5.97
CA ILE A 105 -1.57 8.25 -5.78
C ILE A 105 -0.82 7.63 -6.97
N ARG A 106 -1.16 8.00 -8.21
CA ARG A 106 -0.45 7.55 -9.42
C ARG A 106 1.03 7.92 -9.36
N ASN A 107 1.33 9.14 -8.96
CA ASN A 107 2.71 9.62 -8.82
C ASN A 107 3.44 8.85 -7.72
N ALA A 108 2.79 8.63 -6.56
CA ALA A 108 3.36 7.83 -5.47
C ALA A 108 3.67 6.39 -5.91
N THR A 109 2.81 5.76 -6.72
CA THR A 109 3.06 4.42 -7.26
C THR A 109 3.95 4.40 -8.51
N ARG A 110 4.45 5.56 -8.96
CA ARG A 110 5.24 5.72 -10.20
C ARG A 110 4.53 5.17 -11.44
N GLY A 111 3.21 5.34 -11.49
CA GLY A 111 2.35 4.84 -12.56
C GLY A 111 2.06 3.33 -12.50
N ILE A 112 2.59 2.60 -11.51
CA ILE A 112 2.29 1.18 -11.33
C ILE A 112 0.88 1.04 -10.76
N TYR A 113 0.03 0.28 -11.45
CA TYR A 113 -1.24 -0.16 -10.89
C TYR A 113 -1.00 -1.38 -9.99
N PRO A 114 -1.24 -1.28 -8.67
CA PRO A 114 -0.91 -2.35 -7.74
C PRO A 114 -1.85 -3.55 -7.95
N SER A 115 -1.32 -4.76 -7.75
CA SER A 115 -2.14 -5.98 -7.73
C SER A 115 -2.99 -6.07 -6.46
N VAL A 116 -2.49 -5.47 -5.38
CA VAL A 116 -3.02 -5.58 -4.02
C VAL A 116 -2.99 -4.21 -3.37
N ILE A 117 -4.06 -3.87 -2.67
CA ILE A 117 -4.13 -2.64 -1.90
C ILE A 117 -4.37 -3.03 -0.45
N PHE A 118 -3.41 -2.69 0.40
CA PHE A 118 -3.53 -2.84 1.84
C PHE A 118 -3.90 -1.49 2.43
N MET A 119 -4.93 -1.46 3.28
CA MET A 119 -5.38 -0.25 3.95
C MET A 119 -5.52 -0.51 5.44
N SER A 120 -4.91 0.33 6.27
CA SER A 120 -5.08 0.34 7.73
C SER A 120 -5.64 1.66 8.23
N PRO A 121 -6.84 2.07 7.77
CA PRO A 121 -7.41 3.36 8.14
C PRO A 121 -7.61 3.47 9.65
N PRO A 122 -7.51 4.68 10.22
CA PRO A 122 -7.64 4.89 11.65
C PRO A 122 -9.02 4.46 12.16
N CYS A 123 -9.03 3.57 13.16
CA CYS A 123 -10.25 2.94 13.67
C CYS A 123 -10.76 3.51 15.00
N LYS A 124 -10.23 4.67 15.46
CA LYS A 124 -10.55 5.22 16.80
C LYS A 124 -12.06 5.34 17.04
N GLY A 125 -12.82 5.85 16.06
CA GLY A 125 -14.27 5.99 16.16
C GLY A 125 -15.06 4.67 16.18
N PHE A 126 -14.45 3.55 15.80
CA PHE A 126 -15.06 2.22 15.87
C PHE A 126 -14.50 1.35 16.99
N SER A 127 -13.50 1.85 17.73
CA SER A 127 -12.89 1.13 18.84
C SER A 127 -13.76 1.21 20.08
N GLY A 128 -13.78 0.14 20.89
CA GLY A 128 -14.39 0.14 22.23
C GLY A 128 -13.66 1.01 23.26
N LEU A 129 -12.60 1.72 22.85
CA LEU A 129 -11.79 2.60 23.71
C LEU A 129 -12.39 4.02 23.82
N LEU A 130 -13.37 4.37 22.99
CA LEU A 130 -14.06 5.65 23.05
C LEU A 130 -15.50 5.48 23.55
N PRO A 131 -15.99 6.38 24.43
CA PRO A 131 -17.41 6.44 24.75
C PRO A 131 -18.25 6.65 23.49
N GLU A 132 -19.42 6.00 23.42
CA GLU A 132 -20.32 6.06 22.26
C GLU A 132 -20.70 7.49 21.86
N LYS A 133 -20.92 8.36 22.85
CA LYS A 133 -21.20 9.78 22.60
C LYS A 133 -20.04 10.45 21.86
N THR A 134 -18.81 10.15 22.25
CA THR A 134 -17.59 10.71 21.67
C THR A 134 -17.34 10.15 20.28
N SER A 135 -17.52 8.83 20.09
CA SER A 135 -17.31 8.20 18.78
C SER A 135 -18.27 8.72 17.71
N LYS A 136 -19.47 9.17 18.10
CA LYS A 136 -20.46 9.81 17.21
C LYS A 136 -20.21 11.29 16.91
N THR A 137 -19.20 11.92 17.52
CA THR A 137 -18.87 13.32 17.21
C THR A 137 -18.30 13.46 15.81
N GLU A 138 -18.50 14.65 15.21
CA GLU A 138 -18.07 14.92 13.85
C GLU A 138 -16.56 14.74 13.64
N LYS A 139 -15.75 15.04 14.67
CA LYS A 139 -14.32 14.75 14.68
C LYS A 139 -14.01 13.28 14.38
N TYR A 140 -14.63 12.34 15.11
CA TYR A 140 -14.35 10.92 14.92
C TYR A 140 -15.06 10.34 13.70
N GLN A 141 -16.18 10.92 13.27
CA GLN A 141 -16.79 10.56 11.99
C GLN A 141 -15.92 11.00 10.80
N ALA A 142 -15.27 12.17 10.87
CA ALA A 142 -14.28 12.59 9.87
C ALA A 142 -13.11 11.61 9.77
N LEU A 143 -12.59 11.16 10.92
CA LEU A 143 -11.54 10.15 10.95
C LEU A 143 -11.99 8.81 10.35
N ASN A 144 -13.21 8.37 10.64
CA ASN A 144 -13.78 7.13 10.09
C ASN A 144 -13.97 7.20 8.56
N ARG A 145 -14.31 8.38 8.03
CA ARG A 145 -14.51 8.61 6.59
C ARG A 145 -13.22 8.44 5.77
N LEU A 146 -12.04 8.46 6.38
CA LEU A 146 -10.78 8.11 5.70
C LEU A 146 -10.82 6.72 5.07
N THR A 147 -11.56 5.77 5.64
CA THR A 147 -11.75 4.44 5.04
C THR A 147 -12.40 4.55 3.65
N ILE A 148 -13.47 5.33 3.55
CA ILE A 148 -14.19 5.56 2.28
C ILE A 148 -13.32 6.42 1.36
N ARG A 149 -12.68 7.45 1.89
CA ARG A 149 -11.82 8.35 1.12
C ARG A 149 -10.66 7.61 0.44
N GLY A 150 -10.03 6.67 1.14
CA GLY A 150 -8.99 5.83 0.55
C GLY A 150 -9.53 4.95 -0.58
N LEU A 151 -10.72 4.36 -0.42
CA LEU A 151 -11.38 3.56 -1.47
C LEU A 151 -11.76 4.42 -2.70
N GLU A 152 -12.26 5.63 -2.49
CA GLU A 152 -12.58 6.58 -3.56
C GLU A 152 -11.34 6.90 -4.40
N LEU A 153 -10.22 7.27 -3.76
CA LEU A 153 -8.95 7.55 -4.44
C LEU A 153 -8.44 6.36 -5.28
N ILE A 154 -8.62 5.14 -4.76
CA ILE A 154 -8.25 3.90 -5.45
C ILE A 154 -9.14 3.69 -6.68
N PHE A 155 -10.45 3.88 -6.57
CA PHE A 155 -11.35 3.70 -7.70
C PHE A 155 -11.17 4.79 -8.75
N GLU A 156 -10.95 6.03 -8.35
CA GLU A 156 -10.59 7.14 -9.25
C GLU A 156 -9.29 6.86 -10.02
N LEU A 157 -8.27 6.29 -9.34
CA LEU A 157 -7.03 5.86 -9.98
C LEU A 157 -7.29 4.83 -11.10
N SER A 158 -8.23 3.91 -10.89
CA SER A 158 -8.63 2.88 -11.86
C SER A 158 -9.47 3.40 -13.03
N ASN A 159 -10.19 4.51 -12.84
CA ASN A 159 -11.06 5.14 -13.85
C ASN A 159 -10.33 6.13 -14.76
N THR A 160 -9.05 6.42 -14.48
CA THR A 160 -8.22 7.18 -15.42
C THR A 160 -7.99 6.31 -16.65
N PRO A 161 -8.21 6.78 -17.89
CA PRO A 161 -8.11 5.95 -19.09
C PRO A 161 -6.67 5.46 -19.29
N ILE A 162 -6.39 4.26 -18.78
CA ILE A 162 -5.23 3.47 -19.12
C ILE A 162 -5.57 2.84 -20.48
N TRP A 163 -5.11 3.44 -21.58
CA TRP A 163 -5.08 2.71 -22.83
C TRP A 163 -4.17 1.50 -22.64
N VAL A 164 -4.79 0.32 -22.58
CA VAL A 164 -4.29 -0.98 -23.05
C VAL A 164 -2.80 -1.22 -22.78
N THR A 165 -2.44 -1.91 -21.70
CA THR A 165 -1.21 -2.71 -21.75
C THR A 165 -1.46 -3.78 -22.81
N PRO A 166 -0.70 -3.84 -23.93
CA PRO A 166 -0.77 -5.00 -24.79
C PRO A 166 -0.15 -6.15 -24.01
N VAL A 167 -0.99 -7.00 -23.41
CA VAL A 167 -0.64 -8.39 -23.24
C VAL A 167 -0.72 -9.00 -24.65
N LEU A 168 0.30 -8.72 -25.48
CA LEU A 168 0.53 -9.49 -26.69
C LEU A 168 1.73 -10.41 -26.43
N SER A 169 1.37 -11.67 -26.36
CA SER A 169 2.21 -12.85 -26.51
C SER A 169 3.35 -12.67 -27.49
N GLU A 170 4.59 -12.80 -27.03
CA GLU A 170 5.63 -13.39 -27.85
C GLU A 170 5.63 -14.91 -27.63
N SER A 171 4.66 -15.60 -28.23
CA SER A 171 4.88 -16.98 -28.65
C SER A 171 5.73 -16.89 -29.93
N LYS A 172 7.05 -17.06 -29.80
CA LYS A 172 7.91 -17.35 -30.94
C LYS A 172 7.44 -18.66 -31.56
N GLU A 173 6.77 -18.57 -32.70
CA GLU A 173 6.66 -19.69 -33.63
C GLU A 173 8.07 -20.03 -34.13
N LEU A 174 8.57 -21.19 -33.72
CA LEU A 174 9.64 -21.88 -34.42
C LEU A 174 9.06 -22.41 -35.73
N THR A 175 9.25 -21.66 -36.82
CA THR A 175 9.20 -22.24 -38.17
C THR A 175 10.60 -22.75 -38.50
N LEU A 176 10.76 -24.06 -38.39
CA LEU A 176 11.85 -24.80 -39.02
C LEU A 176 11.53 -24.89 -40.52
N THR A 177 12.36 -24.23 -41.33
CA THR A 177 12.62 -24.60 -42.73
C THR A 177 14.12 -24.76 -42.89
#